data_AF-A0A0K0DPB9-F1
#
_entry.id   AF-A0A0K0DPB9-F1
#
_cell.length_a   1.000
_cell.length_b   1.000
_cell.length_c   1.000
_cell.angle_alpha   90.00
_cell.angle_beta   90.00
_cell.angle_gamma   90.00
#
_symmetry.space_group_name_H-M   'P 1'
#
loop_
_entity.id
_entity.type
_entity.pdbx_description
1 polymer ?
#
loop_
_entity_poly.entity_id
_entity_poly.type
_entity_poly.pdbx_seq_one_letter_code
_entity_poly.pdbx_strand_id
1 'polypeptide(L)'
;MLRIIFRMGVNYRCPPVFGEFECPVGFTCKDSQCHGENGNLSTSCFFETECVDGTVCVEGKCYPLSSIKCNRHVLTAEGQARSIASDCGKKGKCLNGQCVLDRCHGISCAEGEMCRDGQCTKVLDTFCLGHADCGLDMECHTNRCRNRPIEPICNCQPYEICHHGQCYPNGQCTSVYCGKGSYCVDGRCVNAVGTDCHNDICRGGTVCINGVCVLDPCPGRCPADQSCRLGECRIMEGLPCVEECSGPFLCIDGRCRRNDCERRVCQLGESCENGHCARVVGRFCTWAPRDCGVAFACNDHFCVDLLTPVTTVGQPQHDNTRPS
;
A
#
# COMPACT_ATOMS: atom_id res chain seq x y z
N MET A 1 -23.24 35.90 -25.74
CA MET A 1 -22.31 35.64 -24.61
C MET A 1 -23.05 34.85 -23.56
N LEU A 2 -22.88 33.53 -23.55
CA LEU A 2 -23.47 32.64 -22.55
C LEU A 2 -22.52 32.62 -21.33
N ARG A 3 -22.92 33.24 -20.22
CA ARG A 3 -22.15 33.18 -18.96
C ARG A 3 -22.42 31.82 -18.31
N ILE A 4 -21.48 30.90 -18.44
CA ILE A 4 -21.43 29.68 -17.64
C ILE A 4 -21.01 30.10 -16.22
N ILE A 5 -21.96 30.06 -15.29
CA ILE A 5 -21.68 30.21 -13.86
C ILE A 5 -21.16 28.86 -13.37
N PHE A 6 -19.85 28.74 -13.20
CA PHE A 6 -19.28 27.66 -12.40
C PHE A 6 -19.67 27.88 -10.94
N ARG A 7 -20.65 27.13 -10.44
CA ARG A 7 -20.85 26.96 -8.99
C ARG A 7 -19.72 26.06 -8.49
N MET A 8 -18.61 26.66 -8.07
CA MET A 8 -17.67 25.98 -7.19
C MET A 8 -18.37 25.81 -5.85
N GLY A 9 -18.81 24.59 -5.53
CA GLY A 9 -19.35 24.26 -4.22
C GLY A 9 -18.26 24.41 -3.17
N VAL A 10 -18.35 25.46 -2.37
CA VAL A 10 -17.49 25.65 -1.20
C VAL A 10 -18.02 24.70 -0.12
N ASN A 11 -17.29 23.61 0.18
CA ASN A 11 -17.58 22.79 1.35
C ASN A 11 -17.33 23.64 2.60
N TYR A 12 -18.40 24.12 3.23
CA TYR A 12 -18.30 24.87 4.48
C TYR A 12 -17.90 23.91 5.60
N ARG A 13 -16.64 23.93 6.02
CA ARG A 13 -16.20 23.27 7.26
C ARG A 13 -17.08 23.76 8.41
N CYS A 14 -17.63 22.85 9.21
CA CYS A 14 -18.23 23.27 10.46
C CYS A 14 -17.09 23.68 11.38
N PRO A 15 -16.99 24.97 11.78
CA PRO A 15 -16.05 25.33 12.81
C PRO A 15 -16.55 24.75 14.12
N PRO A 16 -15.66 24.22 14.96
CA PRO A 16 -15.90 24.37 16.37
C PRO A 16 -14.65 24.90 17.05
N VAL A 17 -14.91 25.52 18.18
CA VAL A 17 -13.95 25.98 19.18
C VAL A 17 -12.94 24.87 19.61
N PHE A 18 -13.06 23.60 19.15
CA PHE A 18 -12.23 22.46 19.55
C PHE A 18 -11.83 21.43 18.43
N GLY A 19 -12.05 21.72 17.14
CA GLY A 19 -11.54 20.89 16.03
C GLY A 19 -12.38 20.86 14.74
N GLU A 20 -11.81 21.30 13.61
CA GLU A 20 -12.50 21.36 12.31
C GLU A 20 -13.02 19.98 11.86
N PHE A 21 -14.34 19.87 11.63
CA PHE A 21 -14.98 18.70 11.03
C PHE A 21 -15.85 19.12 9.85
N GLU A 22 -16.06 18.20 8.92
CA GLU A 22 -16.90 18.41 7.75
C GLU A 22 -18.26 17.71 7.93
N CYS A 23 -19.32 18.27 7.37
CA CYS A 23 -20.61 17.61 7.38
C CYS A 23 -20.58 16.40 6.43
N PRO A 24 -21.32 15.32 6.74
CA PRO A 24 -21.44 14.19 5.82
C PRO A 24 -22.07 14.60 4.47
N VAL A 25 -21.92 13.76 3.45
CA VAL A 25 -22.46 14.03 2.11
C VAL A 25 -23.97 14.28 2.19
N GLY A 26 -24.44 15.38 1.57
CA GLY A 26 -25.86 15.79 1.59
C GLY A 26 -26.25 16.70 2.76
N PHE A 27 -25.30 17.07 3.63
CA PHE A 27 -25.54 17.98 4.75
C PHE A 27 -24.68 19.24 4.64
N THR A 28 -25.24 20.39 5.04
CA THR A 28 -24.55 21.69 5.05
C THR A 28 -24.38 22.19 6.48
N CYS A 29 -23.23 22.78 6.78
CA CYS A 29 -23.02 23.40 8.07
C CYS A 29 -23.81 24.70 8.21
N LYS A 30 -24.63 24.80 9.26
CA LYS A 30 -25.30 26.02 9.68
C LYS A 30 -25.31 26.07 11.20
N ASP A 31 -24.91 27.21 11.79
CA ASP A 31 -24.90 27.42 13.24
C ASP A 31 -24.17 26.31 14.05
N SER A 32 -23.04 25.82 13.52
CA SER A 32 -22.25 24.70 14.07
C SER A 32 -22.95 23.33 14.07
N GLN A 33 -24.02 23.17 13.28
CA GLN A 33 -24.77 21.93 13.12
C GLN A 33 -24.89 21.54 11.64
N CYS A 34 -25.00 20.24 11.36
CA CYS A 34 -25.14 19.73 10.00
C CYS A 34 -26.61 19.52 9.66
N HIS A 35 -27.10 20.26 8.67
CA HIS A 35 -28.49 20.24 8.21
C HIS A 35 -28.60 19.63 6.81
N GLY A 36 -29.51 18.66 6.65
CA GLY A 36 -29.84 18.06 5.36
C GLY A 36 -30.88 18.89 4.61
N GLU A 37 -31.15 18.55 3.34
CA GLU A 37 -32.08 19.28 2.46
C GLU A 37 -33.52 19.39 3.02
N ASN A 38 -33.95 18.40 3.81
CA ASN A 38 -35.28 18.38 4.44
C ASN A 38 -35.33 19.14 5.77
N GLY A 39 -34.26 19.82 6.18
CA GLY A 39 -34.11 20.42 7.51
C GLY A 39 -33.78 19.41 8.61
N ASN A 40 -33.67 18.12 8.27
CA ASN A 40 -33.26 17.07 9.18
C ASN A 40 -31.83 17.33 9.66
N LEU A 41 -31.64 17.28 10.98
CA LEU A 41 -30.33 17.33 11.60
C LEU A 41 -29.69 15.95 11.51
N SER A 42 -28.48 15.87 10.95
CA SER A 42 -27.63 14.70 11.15
C SER A 42 -26.19 15.16 11.30
N THR A 43 -25.66 14.94 12.50
CA THR A 43 -24.26 15.14 12.84
C THR A 43 -23.48 13.84 12.83
N SER A 44 -24.12 12.73 12.43
CA SER A 44 -23.61 11.37 12.51
C SER A 44 -23.35 10.79 11.12
N CYS A 45 -22.09 10.52 10.77
CA CYS A 45 -21.72 9.56 9.74
C CYS A 45 -21.85 8.13 10.29
N PHE A 46 -22.25 7.21 9.43
CA PHE A 46 -22.44 5.79 9.73
C PHE A 46 -22.44 5.02 8.39
N PHE A 47 -22.72 3.72 8.41
CA PHE A 47 -22.61 2.89 7.21
C PHE A 47 -23.37 3.42 5.98
N GLU A 48 -24.55 4.04 6.15
CA GLU A 48 -25.33 4.60 5.03
C GLU A 48 -25.03 6.07 4.72
N THR A 49 -24.37 6.78 5.66
CA THR A 49 -24.06 8.22 5.51
C THR A 49 -22.55 8.39 5.42
N GLU A 50 -22.08 8.61 4.20
CA GLU A 50 -20.66 8.67 3.89
C GLU A 50 -20.08 10.08 4.10
N CYS A 51 -18.82 10.10 4.50
CA CYS A 51 -18.01 11.31 4.55
C CYS A 51 -17.47 11.65 3.16
N VAL A 52 -17.20 12.93 2.90
CA VAL A 52 -16.61 13.37 1.63
C VAL A 52 -15.21 12.75 1.45
N ASP A 53 -14.79 12.53 0.20
CA ASP A 53 -13.42 12.09 -0.12
C ASP A 53 -12.37 12.95 0.60
N GLY A 54 -11.38 12.29 1.21
CA GLY A 54 -10.38 12.97 2.04
C GLY A 54 -10.73 13.06 3.53
N THR A 55 -11.93 12.66 3.91
CA THR A 55 -12.38 12.60 5.32
C THR A 55 -12.77 11.19 5.74
N VAL A 56 -12.72 10.91 7.04
CA VAL A 56 -13.05 9.63 7.66
C VAL A 56 -14.05 9.82 8.79
N CYS A 57 -14.96 8.86 8.91
CA CYS A 57 -15.95 8.84 9.98
C CYS A 57 -15.32 8.37 11.29
N VAL A 58 -15.28 9.24 12.30
CA VAL A 58 -14.79 8.92 13.64
C VAL A 58 -15.81 9.41 14.65
N GLU A 59 -16.34 8.51 15.48
CA GLU A 59 -17.35 8.83 16.51
C GLU A 59 -18.56 9.58 15.94
N GLY A 60 -18.96 9.23 14.71
CA GLY A 60 -20.07 9.85 14.00
C GLY A 60 -19.73 11.18 13.33
N LYS A 61 -18.51 11.70 13.36
CA LYS A 61 -18.18 12.96 12.65
C LYS A 61 -17.14 12.73 11.56
N CYS A 62 -17.21 13.51 10.48
CA CYS A 62 -16.25 13.42 9.39
C CYS A 62 -15.06 14.34 9.64
N TYR A 63 -13.87 13.75 9.77
CA TYR A 63 -12.63 14.48 10.00
C TYR A 63 -11.65 14.30 8.84
N PRO A 64 -10.78 15.28 8.55
CA PRO A 64 -9.72 15.10 7.57
C PRO A 64 -8.86 13.89 7.90
N LEU A 65 -8.62 13.01 6.91
CA LEU A 65 -7.80 11.80 7.08
C LEU A 65 -6.44 12.13 7.69
N SER A 66 -5.79 13.17 7.18
CA SER A 66 -4.48 13.64 7.64
C SER A 66 -4.49 14.15 9.08
N SER A 67 -5.62 14.22 9.78
CA SER A 67 -5.66 14.57 11.21
C SER A 67 -5.71 13.33 12.10
N ILE A 68 -6.09 12.17 11.56
CA ILE A 68 -6.35 10.97 12.35
C ILE A 68 -5.09 10.13 12.48
N LYS A 69 -4.74 9.82 13.73
CA LYS A 69 -3.68 8.87 14.06
C LYS A 69 -4.20 7.46 13.88
N CYS A 70 -3.36 6.57 13.37
CA CYS A 70 -3.76 5.21 13.02
C CYS A 70 -2.68 4.20 13.35
N ASN A 71 -3.13 2.96 13.51
CA ASN A 71 -2.36 1.78 13.87
C ASN A 71 -1.56 1.94 15.16
N ARG A 72 -1.47 0.84 15.91
CA ARG A 72 -0.64 0.82 17.10
C ARG A 72 -0.22 -0.62 17.37
N HIS A 73 1.09 -0.87 17.37
CA HIS A 73 1.64 -2.16 17.76
C HIS A 73 2.40 -1.96 19.06
N VAL A 74 2.02 -2.71 20.10
CA VAL A 74 2.47 -2.46 21.48
C VAL A 74 2.87 -3.75 22.15
N LEU A 75 3.96 -3.76 22.90
CA LEU A 75 4.30 -4.82 23.83
C LEU A 75 3.40 -4.74 25.06
N THR A 76 2.62 -5.80 25.33
CA THR A 76 1.68 -5.85 26.47
C THR A 76 2.20 -6.70 27.63
N ALA A 77 3.17 -7.56 27.36
CA ALA A 77 3.94 -8.36 28.33
C ALA A 77 5.22 -8.88 27.66
N GLU A 78 6.10 -9.54 28.41
CA GLU A 78 7.28 -10.19 27.83
C GLU A 78 6.87 -11.21 26.76
N GLY A 79 7.40 -11.04 25.54
CA GLY A 79 7.07 -11.91 24.40
C GLY A 79 5.66 -11.74 23.83
N GLN A 80 4.83 -10.84 24.36
CA GLN A 80 3.47 -10.61 23.90
C GLN A 80 3.30 -9.21 23.31
N ALA A 81 2.89 -9.14 22.04
CA ALA A 81 2.55 -7.90 21.36
C ALA A 81 1.08 -7.89 20.95
N ARG A 82 0.44 -6.73 21.06
CA ARG A 82 -0.88 -6.46 20.52
C ARG A 82 -0.74 -5.56 19.30
N SER A 83 -1.29 -6.02 18.18
CA SER A 83 -1.44 -5.23 16.95
C SER A 83 -2.86 -4.67 16.90
N ILE A 84 -2.98 -3.35 16.79
CA ILE A 84 -4.26 -2.65 16.70
C ILE A 84 -4.26 -1.97 15.34
N ALA A 85 -5.05 -2.52 14.42
CA ALA A 85 -5.30 -1.89 13.12
C ALA A 85 -6.40 -0.84 13.27
N SER A 86 -6.18 0.33 12.69
CA SER A 86 -7.18 1.38 12.61
C SER A 86 -7.84 1.38 11.23
N ASP A 87 -9.12 1.72 11.20
CA ASP A 87 -9.83 1.98 9.95
C ASP A 87 -9.62 3.44 9.52
N CYS A 88 -8.90 3.64 8.41
CA CYS A 88 -8.73 4.95 7.79
C CYS A 88 -9.84 5.25 6.76
N GLY A 89 -10.95 4.53 6.78
CA GLY A 89 -12.03 4.66 5.81
C GLY A 89 -11.70 4.05 4.45
N LYS A 90 -12.69 4.07 3.53
CA LYS A 90 -12.66 3.31 2.27
C LYS A 90 -11.42 3.57 1.39
N LYS A 91 -10.96 4.81 1.30
CA LYS A 91 -9.81 5.23 0.48
C LYS A 91 -8.57 5.56 1.32
N GLY A 92 -8.62 5.35 2.63
CA GLY A 92 -7.53 5.72 3.51
C GLY A 92 -6.60 4.56 3.79
N LYS A 93 -5.31 4.86 3.90
CA LYS A 93 -4.28 3.91 4.34
C LYS A 93 -3.51 4.50 5.52
N CYS A 94 -3.04 3.63 6.40
CA CYS A 94 -2.24 4.07 7.53
C CYS A 94 -0.75 4.11 7.15
N LEU A 95 -0.18 5.31 7.05
CA LEU A 95 1.22 5.53 6.71
C LEU A 95 1.90 6.22 7.89
N ASN A 96 2.93 5.57 8.47
CA ASN A 96 3.76 6.17 9.51
C ASN A 96 3.00 6.69 10.75
N GLY A 97 1.90 6.01 11.11
CA GLY A 97 1.07 6.35 12.28
C GLY A 97 -0.05 7.37 11.99
N GLN A 98 -0.27 7.73 10.72
CA GLN A 98 -1.27 8.72 10.32
C GLN A 98 -2.06 8.26 9.10
N CYS A 99 -3.37 8.51 9.10
CA CYS A 99 -4.20 8.18 7.95
C CYS A 99 -3.87 9.12 6.79
N VAL A 100 -3.68 8.54 5.61
CA VAL A 100 -3.45 9.26 4.35
C VAL A 100 -4.47 8.81 3.31
N LEU A 101 -4.86 9.72 2.43
CA LEU A 101 -5.77 9.42 1.32
C LEU A 101 -5.00 8.78 0.17
N ASP A 102 -5.45 7.62 -0.28
CA ASP A 102 -5.03 7.01 -1.55
C ASP A 102 -6.08 7.32 -2.62
N ARG A 103 -5.84 8.36 -3.40
CA ARG A 103 -6.74 8.80 -4.47
C ARG A 103 -6.81 7.81 -5.62
N CYS A 104 -5.83 6.89 -5.69
CA CYS A 104 -5.79 5.84 -6.71
C CYS A 104 -6.53 4.57 -6.30
N HIS A 105 -7.04 4.49 -5.06
CA HIS A 105 -7.82 3.34 -4.61
C HIS A 105 -9.09 3.16 -5.47
N GLY A 106 -9.20 2.01 -6.14
CA GLY A 106 -10.33 1.66 -7.00
C GLY A 106 -10.32 2.33 -8.37
N ILE A 107 -9.29 3.10 -8.73
CA ILE A 107 -9.15 3.68 -10.07
C ILE A 107 -8.53 2.64 -11.01
N SER A 108 -9.29 2.27 -12.05
CA SER A 108 -8.78 1.48 -13.17
C SER A 108 -8.47 2.41 -14.34
N CYS A 109 -7.22 2.43 -14.79
CA CYS A 109 -6.78 3.24 -15.92
C CYS A 109 -6.78 2.44 -17.23
N ALA A 110 -6.80 3.15 -18.36
CA ALA A 110 -6.72 2.52 -19.67
C ALA A 110 -5.33 1.89 -19.91
N GLU A 111 -5.23 1.06 -20.94
CA GLU A 111 -3.95 0.46 -21.34
C GLU A 111 -2.89 1.54 -21.60
N GLY A 112 -1.70 1.37 -21.01
CA GLY A 112 -0.61 2.34 -21.13
C GLY A 112 -0.75 3.58 -20.24
N GLU A 113 -1.75 3.64 -19.35
CA GLU A 113 -1.91 4.68 -18.34
C GLU A 113 -1.67 4.15 -16.93
N MET A 114 -1.27 5.04 -16.01
CA MET A 114 -1.19 4.75 -14.59
C MET A 114 -1.84 5.85 -13.77
N CYS A 115 -2.51 5.45 -12.69
CA CYS A 115 -3.03 6.41 -11.74
C CYS A 115 -1.89 7.11 -11.00
N ARG A 116 -1.94 8.44 -10.96
CA ARG A 116 -1.06 9.30 -10.16
C ARG A 116 -1.92 10.38 -9.55
N ASP A 117 -1.89 10.49 -8.22
CA ASP A 117 -2.65 11.50 -7.48
C ASP A 117 -4.16 11.52 -7.77
N GLY A 118 -4.74 10.38 -8.12
CA GLY A 118 -6.15 10.23 -8.47
C GLY A 118 -6.50 10.48 -9.93
N GLN A 119 -5.50 10.66 -10.80
CA GLN A 119 -5.70 10.86 -12.23
C GLN A 119 -4.95 9.81 -13.04
N CYS A 120 -5.60 9.25 -14.05
CA CYS A 120 -4.93 8.39 -15.02
C CYS A 120 -4.04 9.26 -15.91
N THR A 121 -2.75 8.92 -15.95
CA THR A 121 -1.73 9.61 -16.71
C THR A 121 -1.13 8.66 -17.73
N LYS A 122 -1.00 9.09 -18.98
CA LYS A 122 -0.35 8.28 -20.02
C LYS A 122 1.13 8.10 -19.70
N VAL A 123 1.55 6.85 -19.57
CA VAL A 123 2.94 6.44 -19.34
C VAL A 123 3.55 5.85 -20.60
N LEU A 124 2.73 5.25 -21.46
CA LEU A 124 3.17 4.78 -22.76
C LEU A 124 3.88 5.90 -23.54
N ASP A 125 5.00 5.55 -24.16
CA ASP A 125 5.91 6.43 -24.91
C ASP A 125 6.64 7.49 -24.08
N THR A 126 6.44 7.56 -22.76
CA THR A 126 7.19 8.47 -21.89
C THR A 126 8.64 8.04 -21.76
N PHE A 127 9.51 9.02 -21.51
CA PHE A 127 10.93 8.77 -21.33
C PHE A 127 11.20 7.93 -20.08
N CYS A 128 12.08 6.95 -20.19
CA CYS A 128 12.53 6.10 -19.09
C CYS A 128 14.04 5.91 -19.14
N LEU A 129 14.64 5.73 -17.96
CA LEU A 129 16.03 5.32 -17.77
C LEU A 129 16.14 3.80 -17.56
N GLY A 130 15.11 3.18 -16.98
CA GLY A 130 15.05 1.73 -16.76
C GLY A 130 13.62 1.23 -16.60
N HIS A 131 13.45 -0.09 -16.57
CA HIS A 131 12.12 -0.73 -16.51
C HIS A 131 11.26 -0.28 -15.31
N ALA A 132 11.90 0.10 -14.20
CA ALA A 132 11.21 0.55 -13.02
C ALA A 132 10.44 1.88 -13.20
N ASP A 133 10.78 2.69 -14.21
CA ASP A 133 10.12 3.96 -14.47
C ASP A 133 8.73 3.80 -15.10
N CYS A 134 8.50 2.66 -15.78
CA CYS A 134 7.34 2.44 -16.64
C CYS A 134 6.14 1.81 -15.92
N GLY A 135 6.29 1.32 -14.68
CA GLY A 135 5.22 0.60 -13.99
C GLY A 135 5.35 -0.92 -14.08
N LEU A 136 4.29 -1.65 -13.71
CA LEU A 136 4.32 -3.12 -13.64
C LEU A 136 4.05 -3.77 -14.99
N ASP A 137 3.17 -3.15 -15.80
CA ASP A 137 2.68 -3.71 -17.07
C ASP A 137 3.41 -3.17 -18.30
N MET A 138 4.48 -2.39 -18.08
CA MET A 138 5.26 -1.75 -19.13
C MET A 138 6.75 -1.94 -18.88
N GLU A 139 7.53 -1.87 -19.94
CA GLU A 139 8.97 -1.99 -19.92
C GLU A 139 9.64 -0.80 -20.59
N CYS A 140 10.87 -0.48 -20.18
CA CYS A 140 11.67 0.54 -20.82
C CYS A 140 12.40 -0.06 -22.03
N HIS A 141 12.04 0.36 -23.23
CA HIS A 141 12.70 -0.05 -24.47
C HIS A 141 13.09 1.19 -25.27
N THR A 142 14.37 1.31 -25.65
CA THR A 142 14.90 2.49 -26.36
C THR A 142 14.58 3.82 -25.64
N ASN A 143 14.75 3.86 -24.32
CA ASN A 143 14.41 5.00 -23.44
C ASN A 143 12.96 5.45 -23.49
N ARG A 144 12.04 4.56 -23.91
CA ARG A 144 10.60 4.81 -23.91
C ARG A 144 9.84 3.67 -23.27
N CYS A 145 8.82 4.00 -22.49
CA CYS A 145 7.92 3.00 -21.93
C CYS A 145 7.05 2.40 -23.01
N ARG A 146 7.03 1.07 -23.09
CA ARG A 146 6.19 0.30 -23.99
C ARG A 146 5.42 -0.75 -23.20
N ASN A 147 4.28 -1.19 -23.72
CA ASN A 147 3.56 -2.30 -23.10
C ASN A 147 4.48 -3.51 -23.06
N ARG A 148 4.57 -4.10 -21.87
CA ARG A 148 5.33 -5.33 -21.71
C ARG A 148 4.60 -6.39 -22.52
N PRO A 149 5.26 -7.08 -23.46
CA PRO A 149 4.64 -8.21 -24.13
C PRO A 149 4.22 -9.19 -23.04
N ILE A 150 2.92 -9.52 -23.00
CA ILE A 150 2.40 -10.51 -22.07
C ILE A 150 3.11 -11.81 -22.44
N GLU A 151 4.08 -12.23 -21.63
CA GLU A 151 4.62 -13.57 -21.75
C GLU A 151 3.43 -14.51 -21.59
N PRO A 152 3.14 -15.35 -22.58
CA PRO A 152 2.04 -16.26 -22.45
C PRO A 152 2.26 -17.14 -21.22
N ILE A 153 1.41 -17.01 -20.21
CA ILE A 153 1.41 -17.90 -19.07
C ILE A 153 0.84 -19.22 -19.56
N CYS A 154 1.70 -20.18 -19.87
CA CYS A 154 1.27 -21.52 -20.19
C CYS A 154 1.58 -22.49 -19.05
N ASN A 155 0.55 -23.15 -18.54
CA ASN A 155 0.71 -24.38 -17.74
C ASN A 155 0.83 -25.57 -18.70
N CYS A 156 1.94 -25.64 -19.41
CA CYS A 156 2.25 -26.73 -20.32
C CYS A 156 2.64 -27.99 -19.55
N GLN A 157 2.27 -29.15 -20.10
CA GLN A 157 2.82 -30.42 -19.61
C GLN A 157 4.34 -30.44 -19.84
N PRO A 158 5.10 -31.30 -19.11
CA PRO A 158 6.55 -31.38 -19.27
C PRO A 158 7.06 -31.59 -20.72
N TYR A 159 6.20 -32.08 -21.61
CA TYR A 159 6.47 -32.35 -23.03
C TYR A 159 6.02 -31.27 -24.02
N GLU A 160 5.56 -30.12 -23.52
CA GLU A 160 4.99 -29.06 -24.35
C GLU A 160 5.78 -27.75 -24.17
N ILE A 161 5.86 -26.97 -25.24
CA ILE A 161 6.38 -25.59 -25.20
C ILE A 161 5.25 -24.59 -25.32
N CYS A 162 5.39 -23.51 -24.57
CA CYS A 162 4.52 -22.36 -24.67
C CYS A 162 4.90 -21.51 -25.89
N HIS A 163 3.99 -21.39 -26.85
CA HIS A 163 4.15 -20.49 -27.98
C HIS A 163 2.82 -19.76 -28.19
N HIS A 164 2.82 -18.44 -28.10
CA HIS A 164 1.60 -17.60 -28.19
C HIS A 164 0.43 -18.04 -27.30
N GLY A 165 0.71 -18.50 -26.07
CA GLY A 165 -0.35 -18.91 -25.13
C GLY A 165 -0.87 -20.31 -25.33
N GLN A 166 -0.31 -21.05 -26.29
CA GLN A 166 -0.68 -22.43 -26.58
C GLN A 166 0.50 -23.36 -26.33
N CYS A 167 0.18 -24.52 -25.77
CA CYS A 167 1.14 -25.58 -25.54
C CYS A 167 1.26 -26.44 -26.80
N TYR A 168 2.45 -26.46 -27.40
CA TYR A 168 2.75 -27.31 -28.55
C TYR A 168 3.64 -28.47 -28.14
N PRO A 169 3.39 -29.70 -28.61
CA PRO A 169 4.28 -30.82 -28.36
C PRO A 169 5.69 -30.51 -28.83
N ASN A 170 6.65 -30.57 -27.93
CA ASN A 170 8.07 -30.45 -28.28
C ASN A 170 8.76 -31.78 -27.99
N GLY A 171 8.56 -32.74 -28.88
CA GLY A 171 9.10 -34.09 -28.73
C GLY A 171 10.63 -34.14 -28.59
N GLN A 172 11.34 -33.13 -29.07
CA GLN A 172 12.81 -33.07 -28.97
C GLN A 172 13.28 -32.50 -27.62
N CYS A 173 12.54 -31.59 -26.99
CA CYS A 173 12.91 -30.96 -25.71
C CYS A 173 12.11 -31.46 -24.49
N THR A 174 11.18 -32.40 -24.69
CA THR A 174 10.27 -32.97 -23.68
C THR A 174 10.97 -33.46 -22.40
N SER A 175 12.20 -33.96 -22.51
CA SER A 175 12.98 -34.49 -21.38
C SER A 175 14.27 -33.71 -21.13
N VAL A 176 14.42 -32.53 -21.73
CA VAL A 176 15.65 -31.72 -21.68
C VAL A 176 15.45 -30.58 -20.68
N TYR A 177 16.00 -30.73 -19.49
CA TYR A 177 16.06 -29.65 -18.51
C TYR A 177 17.27 -28.76 -18.79
N CYS A 178 17.02 -27.55 -19.28
CA CYS A 178 18.04 -26.51 -19.37
C CYS A 178 18.06 -25.71 -18.08
N GLY A 179 19.23 -25.64 -17.43
CA GLY A 179 19.42 -24.83 -16.23
C GLY A 179 19.13 -23.35 -16.48
N LYS A 180 19.06 -22.57 -15.39
CA LYS A 180 18.86 -21.11 -15.47
C LYS A 180 19.84 -20.47 -16.46
N GLY A 181 19.35 -19.58 -17.32
CA GLY A 181 20.18 -18.91 -18.31
C GLY A 181 20.35 -19.70 -19.60
N SER A 182 19.60 -20.77 -19.81
CA SER A 182 19.62 -21.59 -21.01
C SER A 182 18.21 -22.02 -21.38
N TYR A 183 17.98 -22.31 -22.65
CA TYR A 183 16.71 -22.81 -23.16
C TYR A 183 16.94 -23.90 -24.20
N CYS A 184 15.93 -24.74 -24.44
CA CYS A 184 16.07 -25.85 -25.37
C CYS A 184 15.70 -25.44 -26.79
N VAL A 185 16.54 -25.82 -27.76
CA VAL A 185 16.29 -25.74 -29.20
C VAL A 185 16.73 -27.07 -29.81
N ASP A 186 15.84 -27.73 -30.55
CA ASP A 186 16.11 -29.01 -31.24
C ASP A 186 16.76 -30.09 -30.34
N GLY A 187 16.24 -30.23 -29.11
CA GLY A 187 16.73 -31.20 -28.13
C GLY A 187 18.09 -30.89 -27.52
N ARG A 188 18.61 -29.67 -27.70
CA ARG A 188 19.87 -29.20 -27.10
C ARG A 188 19.65 -27.94 -26.28
N CYS A 189 20.30 -27.86 -25.14
CA CYS A 189 20.34 -26.63 -24.37
C CYS A 189 21.30 -25.62 -25.01
N VAL A 190 20.77 -24.46 -25.36
CA VAL A 190 21.54 -23.32 -25.84
C VAL A 190 21.60 -22.25 -24.75
N ASN A 191 22.73 -21.56 -24.69
CA ASN A 191 22.97 -20.52 -23.70
C ASN A 191 22.24 -19.23 -24.12
N ALA A 192 21.42 -18.67 -23.22
CA ALA A 192 20.76 -17.38 -23.42
C ALA A 192 21.59 -16.21 -22.88
N VAL A 193 22.55 -16.45 -22.00
CA VAL A 193 23.41 -15.40 -21.45
C VAL A 193 24.39 -14.93 -22.52
N GLY A 194 24.48 -13.62 -22.70
CA GLY A 194 25.37 -13.00 -23.68
C GLY A 194 24.73 -12.76 -25.05
N THR A 195 23.47 -13.19 -25.28
CA THR A 195 22.76 -12.89 -26.53
C THR A 195 22.33 -11.43 -26.57
N ASP A 196 22.41 -10.79 -27.75
CA ASP A 196 21.90 -9.43 -27.95
C ASP A 196 20.37 -9.41 -27.82
N CYS A 197 19.85 -8.39 -27.15
CA CYS A 197 18.42 -8.17 -26.93
C CYS A 197 18.00 -6.74 -27.26
N HIS A 198 18.71 -6.03 -28.15
CA HIS A 198 18.26 -4.70 -28.59
C HIS A 198 16.90 -4.76 -29.30
N ASN A 199 16.67 -5.84 -30.06
CA ASN A 199 15.48 -6.03 -30.87
C ASN A 199 14.76 -7.37 -30.60
N ASP A 200 15.17 -8.12 -29.57
CA ASP A 200 14.61 -9.44 -29.25
C ASP A 200 14.45 -9.62 -27.73
N ILE A 201 13.66 -10.60 -27.32
CA ILE A 201 13.32 -10.89 -25.92
C ILE A 201 14.26 -11.98 -25.39
N CYS A 202 14.77 -11.77 -24.19
CA CYS A 202 15.61 -12.73 -23.49
C CYS A 202 14.85 -14.01 -23.09
N ARG A 203 15.45 -15.18 -23.31
CA ARG A 203 14.86 -16.52 -23.06
C ARG A 203 15.54 -17.22 -21.88
N GLY A 204 14.98 -18.34 -21.43
CA GLY A 204 15.61 -19.17 -20.40
C GLY A 204 15.71 -18.48 -19.03
N GLY A 205 14.75 -17.60 -18.73
CA GLY A 205 14.70 -16.83 -17.48
C GLY A 205 15.82 -15.79 -17.36
N THR A 206 16.31 -15.26 -18.49
CA THR A 206 17.26 -14.14 -18.53
C THR A 206 16.52 -12.82 -18.73
N VAL A 207 17.16 -11.72 -18.34
CA VAL A 207 16.65 -10.35 -18.48
C VAL A 207 17.61 -9.53 -19.34
N CYS A 208 17.06 -8.59 -20.12
CA CYS A 208 17.86 -7.74 -20.99
C CYS A 208 18.45 -6.58 -20.19
N ILE A 209 19.78 -6.55 -20.02
CA ILE A 209 20.48 -5.44 -19.35
C ILE A 209 21.53 -4.90 -20.30
N ASN A 210 21.47 -3.59 -20.58
CA ASN A 210 22.39 -2.90 -21.50
C ASN A 210 22.49 -3.59 -22.88
N GLY A 211 21.37 -4.11 -23.39
CA GLY A 211 21.30 -4.78 -24.70
C GLY A 211 21.82 -6.22 -24.73
N VAL A 212 22.14 -6.81 -23.57
CA VAL A 212 22.60 -8.20 -23.47
C VAL A 212 21.75 -8.98 -22.47
N CYS A 213 21.37 -10.20 -22.84
CA CYS A 213 20.66 -11.11 -21.94
C CYS A 213 21.59 -11.62 -20.85
N VAL A 214 21.18 -11.47 -19.59
CA VAL A 214 21.92 -11.96 -18.42
C VAL A 214 20.99 -12.73 -17.50
N LEU A 215 21.55 -13.63 -16.70
CA LEU A 215 20.80 -14.18 -15.57
C LEU A 215 20.29 -13.04 -14.71
N ASP A 216 19.00 -13.05 -14.37
CA ASP A 216 18.43 -12.02 -13.51
C ASP A 216 19.27 -11.91 -12.23
N PRO A 217 20.06 -10.82 -12.07
CA PRO A 217 20.96 -10.69 -10.95
C PRO A 217 20.21 -10.45 -9.64
N CYS A 218 18.92 -10.15 -9.70
CA CYS A 218 18.19 -9.61 -8.57
C CYS A 218 17.69 -10.58 -7.49
N PRO A 219 17.19 -11.80 -7.80
CA PRO A 219 16.50 -12.61 -6.79
C PRO A 219 17.40 -12.83 -5.56
N GLY A 220 16.98 -12.31 -4.41
CA GLY A 220 17.71 -12.38 -3.14
C GLY A 220 18.98 -11.52 -3.05
N ARG A 221 19.22 -10.61 -4.00
CA ARG A 221 20.42 -9.75 -4.02
C ARG A 221 20.16 -8.27 -3.82
N CYS A 222 18.94 -7.79 -4.09
CA CYS A 222 18.61 -6.41 -3.82
C CYS A 222 18.59 -6.14 -2.30
N PRO A 223 19.10 -4.98 -1.85
CA PRO A 223 18.91 -4.51 -0.48
C PRO A 223 17.44 -4.52 -0.06
N ALA A 224 17.16 -4.62 1.25
CA ALA A 224 15.81 -4.78 1.78
C ALA A 224 14.84 -3.64 1.43
N ASP A 225 15.35 -2.46 1.05
CA ASP A 225 14.57 -1.30 0.64
C ASP A 225 14.53 -1.08 -0.88
N GLN A 226 15.04 -2.05 -1.64
CA GLN A 226 15.03 -2.03 -3.08
C GLN A 226 14.18 -3.18 -3.61
N SER A 227 13.45 -2.92 -4.69
CA SER A 227 12.82 -3.99 -5.45
C SER A 227 13.55 -4.17 -6.75
N CYS A 228 13.59 -5.44 -7.17
CA CYS A 228 14.04 -5.76 -8.48
C CYS A 228 12.94 -5.54 -9.51
N ARG A 229 13.29 -4.85 -10.59
CA ARG A 229 12.54 -4.94 -11.84
C ARG A 229 13.49 -5.24 -12.99
N LEU A 230 13.31 -6.42 -13.59
CA LEU A 230 14.03 -6.88 -14.78
C LEU A 230 15.56 -6.70 -14.68
N GLY A 231 16.13 -7.14 -13.56
CA GLY A 231 17.58 -7.12 -13.33
C GLY A 231 18.15 -5.82 -12.76
N GLU A 232 17.32 -4.81 -12.53
CA GLU A 232 17.73 -3.58 -11.83
C GLU A 232 17.13 -3.52 -10.42
N CYS A 233 17.99 -3.38 -9.41
CA CYS A 233 17.56 -3.01 -8.07
C CYS A 233 17.35 -1.49 -8.01
N ARG A 234 16.14 -1.06 -7.63
CA ARG A 234 15.79 0.34 -7.43
C ARG A 234 15.19 0.55 -6.07
N ILE A 235 15.49 1.70 -5.46
CA ILE A 235 14.87 2.13 -4.19
C ILE A 235 13.37 2.13 -4.37
N MET A 236 12.66 1.45 -3.45
CA MET A 236 11.22 1.28 -3.52
C MET A 236 10.44 2.59 -3.36
N GLU A 237 10.96 3.53 -2.57
CA GLU A 237 10.35 4.83 -2.37
C GLU A 237 10.13 5.56 -3.70
N GLY A 238 8.88 5.90 -4.01
CA GLY A 238 8.49 6.64 -5.20
C GLY A 238 8.27 5.79 -6.46
N LEU A 239 8.58 4.48 -6.43
CA LEU A 239 8.33 3.60 -7.59
C LEU A 239 6.85 3.53 -7.93
N PRO A 240 6.48 3.46 -9.23
CA PRO A 240 5.09 3.33 -9.62
C PRO A 240 4.49 1.98 -9.19
N CYS A 241 3.25 2.01 -8.71
CA CYS A 241 2.50 0.85 -8.23
C CYS A 241 1.01 0.99 -8.56
N VAL A 242 0.28 -0.13 -8.54
CA VAL A 242 -1.18 -0.18 -8.76
C VAL A 242 -1.91 -0.58 -7.47
N GLU A 243 -1.53 -1.71 -6.87
CA GLU A 243 -2.19 -2.18 -5.63
C GLU A 243 -1.20 -2.39 -4.48
N GLU A 244 -0.11 -3.10 -4.74
CA GLU A 244 0.81 -3.52 -3.69
C GLU A 244 2.25 -3.11 -3.98
N CYS A 245 2.97 -2.86 -2.89
CA CYS A 245 4.41 -2.69 -2.86
C CYS A 245 4.97 -3.75 -1.91
N SER A 246 6.17 -4.25 -2.18
CA SER A 246 6.83 -5.16 -1.25
C SER A 246 7.10 -4.44 0.08
N GLY A 247 6.82 -5.11 1.21
CA GLY A 247 6.97 -4.52 2.55
C GLY A 247 8.40 -4.00 2.80
N PRO A 248 8.59 -2.88 3.52
CA PRO A 248 7.61 -2.15 4.33
C PRO A 248 6.91 -0.97 3.59
N PHE A 249 6.61 -1.10 2.30
CA PHE A 249 6.05 -0.02 1.49
C PHE A 249 4.57 -0.21 1.23
N LEU A 250 3.83 0.90 1.14
CA LEU A 250 2.43 0.93 0.74
C LEU A 250 2.28 1.66 -0.59
N CYS A 251 1.42 1.18 -1.47
CA CYS A 251 1.03 1.95 -2.65
C CYS A 251 0.07 3.07 -2.24
N ILE A 252 0.48 4.33 -2.40
CA ILE A 252 -0.33 5.53 -2.11
C ILE A 252 -0.26 6.44 -3.34
N ASP A 253 -1.40 6.81 -3.90
CA ASP A 253 -1.47 7.73 -5.04
C ASP A 253 -0.65 7.25 -6.26
N GLY A 254 -0.59 5.92 -6.44
CA GLY A 254 0.14 5.27 -7.53
C GLY A 254 1.66 5.19 -7.33
N ARG A 255 2.16 5.48 -6.12
CA ARG A 255 3.58 5.37 -5.77
C ARG A 255 3.80 4.61 -4.47
N CYS A 256 4.88 3.85 -4.42
CA CYS A 256 5.30 3.18 -3.20
C CYS A 256 5.82 4.21 -2.19
N ARG A 257 5.32 4.14 -0.96
CA ARG A 257 5.69 5.00 0.17
C ARG A 257 6.09 4.14 1.35
N ARG A 258 7.23 4.43 1.95
CA ARG A 258 7.75 3.69 3.10
C ARG A 258 6.88 3.89 4.33
N ASN A 259 6.48 2.78 4.95
CA ASN A 259 5.77 2.72 6.21
C ASN A 259 6.66 2.13 7.31
N ASP A 260 7.46 2.97 7.93
CA ASP A 260 8.38 2.60 9.01
C ASP A 260 7.68 2.17 10.31
N CYS A 261 6.35 2.33 10.36
CA CYS A 261 5.50 1.88 11.46
C CYS A 261 4.87 0.49 11.25
N GLU A 262 4.90 -0.09 10.04
CA GLU A 262 4.22 -1.37 9.73
C GLU A 262 4.62 -2.51 10.69
N ARG A 263 5.90 -2.56 11.08
CA ARG A 263 6.46 -3.60 11.95
C ARG A 263 7.07 -3.06 13.23
N ARG A 264 6.81 -1.78 13.54
CA ARG A 264 7.36 -1.12 14.72
C ARG A 264 6.50 -1.45 15.91
N VAL A 265 7.06 -2.14 16.90
CA VAL A 265 6.38 -2.41 18.17
C VAL A 265 6.92 -1.47 19.24
N CYS A 266 6.03 -0.69 19.86
CA CYS A 266 6.36 0.30 20.89
C CYS A 266 5.97 -0.18 22.30
N GLN A 267 6.36 0.58 23.32
CA GLN A 267 5.98 0.25 24.71
C GLN A 267 4.57 0.76 25.05
N LEU A 268 4.04 0.26 26.17
CA LEU A 268 2.83 0.85 26.76
C LEU A 268 3.03 2.37 26.98
N GLY A 269 2.00 3.11 26.65
CA GLY A 269 1.98 4.57 26.65
C GLY A 269 2.62 5.24 25.44
N GLU A 270 3.09 4.47 24.45
CA GLU A 270 3.70 4.98 23.22
C GLU A 270 2.88 4.61 21.98
N SER A 271 3.12 5.36 20.91
CA SER A 271 2.65 5.06 19.55
C SER A 271 3.77 5.30 18.54
N CYS A 272 3.69 4.65 17.38
CA CYS A 272 4.63 4.90 16.30
C CYS A 272 4.23 6.16 15.52
N GLU A 273 5.14 7.11 15.43
CA GLU A 273 4.97 8.35 14.66
C GLU A 273 6.21 8.51 13.76
N ASN A 274 6.03 8.55 12.44
CA ASN A 274 7.14 8.73 11.48
C ASN A 274 8.29 7.73 11.67
N GLY A 275 7.95 6.47 11.99
CA GLY A 275 8.95 5.43 12.20
C GLY A 275 9.66 5.52 13.54
N HIS A 276 9.14 6.24 14.53
CA HIS A 276 9.72 6.28 15.86
C HIS A 276 8.66 6.05 16.93
N CYS A 277 8.99 5.28 17.96
CA CYS A 277 8.13 5.15 19.11
C CYS A 277 8.20 6.44 19.91
N ALA A 278 7.06 7.10 20.05
CA ALA A 278 6.94 8.37 20.72
C ALA A 278 5.98 8.23 21.90
N ARG A 279 6.37 8.77 23.06
CA ARG A 279 5.54 8.74 24.26
C ARG A 279 4.32 9.62 24.08
N VAL A 280 3.13 9.01 24.17
CA VAL A 280 1.82 9.65 24.01
C VAL A 280 1.20 9.97 25.36
N VAL A 281 1.36 9.10 26.36
CA VAL A 281 0.80 9.33 27.69
C VAL A 281 1.30 10.66 28.28
N GLY A 282 0.36 11.46 28.80
CA GLY A 282 0.63 12.76 29.37
C GLY A 282 0.81 13.89 28.35
N ARG A 283 0.69 13.62 27.05
CA ARG A 283 0.55 14.70 26.06
C ARG A 283 -0.77 15.42 26.28
N PHE A 284 -0.76 16.73 26.08
CA PHE A 284 -1.99 17.51 26.06
C PHE A 284 -2.89 17.03 24.92
N CYS A 285 -4.19 16.91 25.21
CA CYS A 285 -5.19 16.55 24.22
C CYS A 285 -6.47 17.33 24.47
N THR A 286 -7.23 17.47 23.40
CA THR A 286 -8.63 17.89 23.44
C THR A 286 -9.54 16.81 22.87
N TRP A 287 -9.00 15.92 22.04
CA TRP A 287 -9.74 14.81 21.44
C TRP A 287 -8.80 13.64 21.09
N ALA A 288 -9.13 12.44 21.58
CA ALA A 288 -8.21 11.30 21.57
C ALA A 288 -7.84 10.81 20.15
N PRO A 289 -8.76 10.58 19.20
CA PRO A 289 -8.43 10.04 17.87
C PRO A 289 -7.41 10.87 17.08
N ARG A 290 -7.42 12.19 17.25
CA ARG A 290 -6.48 13.12 16.60
C ARG A 290 -5.20 13.32 17.39
N ASP A 291 -5.32 13.56 18.70
CA ASP A 291 -4.19 14.03 19.51
C ASP A 291 -3.40 12.85 20.13
N CYS A 292 -4.08 11.74 20.44
CA CYS A 292 -3.49 10.57 21.11
C CYS A 292 -3.40 9.33 20.19
N GLY A 293 -4.42 9.11 19.37
CA GLY A 293 -4.59 7.94 18.50
C GLY A 293 -5.30 6.76 19.16
N VAL A 294 -5.28 5.62 18.46
CA VAL A 294 -6.07 4.43 18.82
C VAL A 294 -5.64 3.83 20.16
N ALA A 295 -6.61 3.35 20.93
CA ALA A 295 -6.42 2.77 22.26
C ALA A 295 -5.80 3.74 23.29
N PHE A 296 -6.04 5.03 23.11
CA PHE A 296 -5.87 6.07 24.13
C PHE A 296 -7.21 6.78 24.38
N ALA A 297 -7.37 7.34 25.56
CA ALA A 297 -8.42 8.29 25.89
C ALA A 297 -7.80 9.66 26.16
N CYS A 298 -8.59 10.72 25.97
CA CYS A 298 -8.26 12.06 26.41
C CYS A 298 -9.00 12.34 27.71
N ASN A 299 -8.30 12.24 28.84
CA ASN A 299 -8.87 12.44 30.17
C ASN A 299 -8.19 13.61 30.87
N ASP A 300 -8.97 14.54 31.43
CA ASP A 300 -8.46 15.77 32.05
C ASP A 300 -7.44 16.53 31.17
N HIS A 301 -7.69 16.56 29.86
CA HIS A 301 -6.80 17.14 28.83
C HIS A 301 -5.46 16.43 28.64
N PHE A 302 -5.31 15.21 29.14
CA PHE A 302 -4.10 14.40 28.94
C PHE A 302 -4.42 13.05 28.30
N CYS A 303 -3.54 12.61 27.40
CA CYS A 303 -3.65 11.28 26.83
C CYS A 303 -3.37 10.22 27.90
N VAL A 304 -4.30 9.27 28.06
CA VAL A 304 -4.21 8.12 28.97
C VAL A 304 -4.29 6.84 28.15
N ASP A 305 -3.41 5.89 28.42
CA ASP A 305 -3.40 4.59 27.72
C ASP A 305 -4.56 3.73 28.22
N LEU A 306 -5.32 3.16 27.27
CA LEU A 306 -6.41 2.23 27.57
C LEU A 306 -5.93 0.78 27.64
N LEU A 307 -4.68 0.51 27.25
CA LEU A 307 -4.06 -0.80 27.39
C LEU A 307 -3.41 -0.92 28.76
N THR A 308 -3.64 -2.06 29.41
CA THR A 308 -2.97 -2.45 30.65
C THR A 308 -1.95 -3.56 30.38
N PRO A 309 -0.89 -3.68 31.20
CA PRO A 309 0.00 -4.83 31.15
C PRO A 309 -0.81 -6.09 31.42
N VAL A 310 -0.59 -7.14 30.62
CA VAL A 310 -1.16 -8.45 30.95
C VAL A 310 -0.37 -8.99 32.13
N THR A 311 -0.96 -8.95 33.33
CA THR A 311 -0.40 -9.68 34.47
C THR A 311 -0.51 -11.17 34.15
N THR A 312 0.62 -11.86 34.09
CA THR A 312 0.67 -13.32 34.11
C THR A 312 -0.01 -13.79 35.39
N VAL A 313 -1.31 -14.11 35.32
CA VAL A 313 -1.99 -14.86 36.36
C VAL A 313 -1.28 -16.21 36.43
N GLY A 314 -0.74 -16.51 37.61
CA GLY A 314 0.07 -17.69 37.87
C GLY A 314 -0.57 -18.96 37.33
N GLN A 315 0.27 -19.80 36.72
CA GLN A 315 -0.06 -21.21 36.56
C GLN A 315 -0.52 -21.75 37.92
N PRO A 316 -1.63 -22.50 37.99
CA PRO A 316 -1.91 -23.25 39.20
C PRO A 316 -0.74 -24.22 39.41
N GLN A 317 0.02 -24.01 40.49
CA GLN A 317 0.89 -25.04 41.03
C GLN A 317 0.01 -26.26 41.30
N HIS A 318 0.15 -27.28 40.47
CA HIS A 318 -0.29 -28.63 40.81
C HIS A 318 0.54 -29.08 42.00
N ASP A 319 0.00 -28.84 43.20
CA ASP A 319 0.54 -29.36 44.44
C ASP A 319 0.29 -30.87 44.47
N ASN A 320 1.27 -31.62 43.97
CA ASN A 320 1.31 -33.07 44.06
C ASN A 320 1.79 -33.46 45.46
N THR A 321 0.90 -33.35 46.45
CA THR A 321 1.05 -34.05 47.72
C THR A 321 -0.07 -35.09 47.88
N ARG A 322 0.26 -36.32 47.50
CA ARG A 322 -0.40 -37.54 47.99
C ARG A 322 -0.31 -37.59 49.51
N PRO A 323 -1.33 -38.16 50.16
CA PRO A 323 -1.08 -39.12 51.22
C PRO A 323 -1.71 -40.48 50.90
N SER A 324 -0.88 -41.49 51.18
CA SER A 324 -1.09 -42.90 51.56
C SER A 324 -2.51 -43.47 51.47
#